data_AF-A0A821A7T3-F1
#
_entry.id   AF-A0A821A7T3-F1
#
_cell.length_a   1.000
_cell.length_b   1.000
_cell.length_c   1.000
_cell.angle_alpha   90.00
_cell.angle_beta   90.00
_cell.angle_gamma   90.00
#
_symmetry.space_group_name_H-M   'P 1'
#
loop_
_entity.id
_entity.type
_entity.pdbx_description
1 polymer ?
#
loop_
_entity_poly.entity_id
_entity_poly.type
_entity_poly.pdbx_seq_one_letter_code
_entity_poly.pdbx_strand_id
1 'polypeptide(L)'
;MGNQCRVLFNPCIHIQCKNGGTCLPLDKRELIKFVCSCPEGYYGIYCERTKSQVNIEFSSSLSSKHFQSELVSLFVYFLQLEWGLPGVLSIENRFLYKQMQLNELLDVYNNNNDYLSTFILVEIYFQNNISNYYIGAILKGNSRKINIKIEKINRCPYVDELILNETVRKFPLRRKLKYYHYACEVNSLIKCFYDESSLCFRDKYHQPYCLVFQHQSTQCSINYCKNNGRCIENIINGVWDFACVCNGCSYGSLCQLITSEYVLSFDVMLGQDIKTNISFMKQSFLIKFVLSFIIIMILLGTLSNILSLITFRQGKILEHSCGIYLFCLPLIGQIGLVILDSRYFYLLIT
;
A
#
# COMPACT_ATOMS: atom_id res chain seq x y z
N MET A 1 35.56 21.27 -0.10
CA MET A 1 34.13 21.45 -0.41
C MET A 1 33.97 22.82 -1.08
N GLY A 2 33.61 22.85 -2.36
CA GLY A 2 33.40 24.10 -3.11
C GLY A 2 31.90 24.40 -3.21
N ASN A 3 31.49 25.60 -2.81
CA ASN A 3 30.09 25.99 -2.59
C ASN A 3 29.37 26.54 -3.84
N GLN A 4 29.79 26.18 -5.06
CA GLN A 4 29.15 26.67 -6.27
C GLN A 4 29.06 25.57 -7.34
N CYS A 5 27.94 24.85 -7.37
CA CYS A 5 27.56 24.02 -8.52
C CYS A 5 27.13 24.93 -9.68
N ARG A 6 28.10 25.60 -10.31
CA ARG A 6 27.86 26.40 -11.51
C ARG A 6 27.84 25.45 -12.71
N VAL A 7 26.63 25.10 -13.17
CA VAL A 7 26.44 24.35 -14.42
C VAL A 7 26.89 25.25 -15.58
N LEU A 8 28.08 25.03 -16.11
CA LEU A 8 28.70 25.85 -17.18
C LEU A 8 27.97 25.76 -18.53
N PHE A 9 27.05 24.82 -18.71
CA PHE A 9 26.24 24.63 -19.91
C PHE A 9 24.89 24.05 -19.48
N ASN A 10 23.80 24.82 -19.61
CA ASN A 10 22.46 24.33 -19.30
C ASN A 10 21.75 23.84 -20.59
N PRO A 11 21.76 22.53 -20.89
CA PRO A 11 21.07 21.98 -22.06
C PRO A 11 19.55 22.22 -22.03
N CYS A 12 18.97 22.49 -20.86
CA CYS A 12 17.54 22.72 -20.72
C CYS A 12 17.03 24.04 -21.32
N ILE A 13 17.91 24.94 -21.76
CA ILE A 13 17.52 26.23 -22.36
C ILE A 13 16.70 26.04 -23.64
N HIS A 14 17.01 25.01 -24.43
CA HIS A 14 16.33 24.72 -25.70
C HIS A 14 15.43 23.49 -25.63
N ILE A 15 15.26 22.91 -24.45
CA ILE A 15 14.55 21.64 -24.29
C ILE A 15 13.24 21.89 -23.58
N GLN A 16 12.16 21.52 -24.26
CA GLN A 16 10.82 21.59 -23.72
C GLN A 16 10.34 20.18 -23.40
N CYS A 17 10.36 19.84 -22.11
CA CYS A 17 9.63 18.68 -21.62
C CYS A 17 8.13 18.97 -21.72
N LYS A 18 7.37 18.06 -22.32
CA LYS A 18 5.91 18.16 -22.50
C LYS A 18 5.17 17.70 -21.25
N ASN A 19 3.85 17.92 -21.24
CA ASN A 19 2.92 17.43 -20.22
C ASN A 19 3.30 17.79 -18.77
N GLY A 20 3.97 18.94 -18.57
CA GLY A 20 4.40 19.39 -17.25
C GLY A 20 5.70 18.74 -16.74
N GLY A 21 6.45 18.05 -17.61
CA GLY A 21 7.78 17.53 -17.28
C GLY A 21 8.78 18.63 -16.94
N THR A 22 9.71 18.32 -16.04
CA THR A 22 10.78 19.24 -15.63
C THR A 22 12.11 18.81 -16.22
N CYS A 23 12.80 19.71 -16.91
CA CYS A 23 14.12 19.40 -17.48
C CYS A 23 15.21 19.50 -16.41
N LEU A 24 16.03 18.46 -16.32
CA LEU A 24 17.18 18.39 -15.44
C LEU A 24 18.46 18.26 -16.29
N PRO A 25 19.45 19.14 -16.11
CA PRO A 25 20.73 19.00 -16.80
C PRO A 25 21.53 17.83 -16.20
N LEU A 26 22.17 17.03 -17.07
CA LEU A 26 23.06 15.93 -16.69
C LEU A 26 24.53 16.34 -16.89
N ASP A 27 25.43 15.66 -16.20
CA ASP A 27 26.86 15.97 -16.23
C ASP A 27 27.48 15.71 -17.62
N LYS A 28 28.51 16.51 -17.97
CA LYS A 28 29.13 16.54 -19.32
C LYS A 28 29.74 15.22 -19.82
N ARG A 29 29.81 14.18 -18.98
CA ARG A 29 30.40 12.87 -19.32
C ARG A 29 29.40 11.93 -19.99
N GLU A 30 28.12 12.27 -20.01
CA GLU A 30 27.09 11.45 -20.64
C GLU A 30 26.82 11.86 -22.10
N LEU A 31 26.48 10.87 -22.93
CA LEU A 31 26.08 11.07 -24.34
C LEU A 31 24.80 11.92 -24.45
N ILE A 32 23.89 11.76 -23.49
CA ILE A 32 22.68 12.56 -23.34
C ILE A 32 22.94 13.58 -22.24
N LYS A 33 22.77 14.87 -22.56
CA LYS A 33 23.14 15.97 -21.65
C LYS A 33 22.01 16.41 -20.71
N PHE A 34 20.81 15.84 -20.84
CA PHE A 34 19.63 16.24 -20.10
C PHE A 34 18.69 15.06 -19.85
N VAL A 35 17.82 15.16 -18.86
CA VAL A 35 16.69 14.25 -18.67
C VAL A 35 15.44 15.04 -18.36
N CYS A 36 14.32 14.65 -18.97
CA CYS A 36 13.01 15.15 -18.56
C CYS A 36 12.48 14.27 -17.43
N SER A 37 12.30 14.85 -16.25
CA SER A 37 11.56 14.23 -15.15
C SER A 37 10.07 14.32 -15.47
N CYS A 38 9.46 13.18 -15.83
CA CYS A 38 8.07 13.13 -16.25
C CYS A 38 7.13 12.98 -15.06
N PRO A 39 6.00 13.72 -15.05
CA PRO A 39 4.96 13.53 -14.04
C PRO A 39 4.30 12.16 -14.21
N GLU A 40 3.57 11.76 -13.17
CA GLU A 40 2.85 10.49 -13.14
C GLU A 40 1.89 10.36 -14.34
N GLY A 41 1.83 9.16 -14.93
CA GLY A 41 1.06 8.91 -16.15
C GLY A 41 1.74 9.30 -17.47
N TYR A 42 2.93 9.91 -17.47
CA TYR A 42 3.65 10.28 -18.69
C TYR A 42 5.06 9.68 -18.77
N TYR A 43 5.55 9.47 -19.99
CA TYR A 43 6.89 8.95 -20.25
C TYR A 43 7.40 9.39 -21.64
N GLY A 44 8.64 9.01 -21.96
CA GLY A 44 9.33 9.42 -23.18
C GLY A 44 10.46 10.41 -22.89
N ILE A 45 11.29 10.68 -23.90
CA ILE A 45 12.48 11.53 -23.76
C ILE A 45 12.07 12.96 -23.36
N TYR A 46 10.92 13.42 -23.85
CA TYR A 46 10.34 14.71 -23.55
C TYR A 46 9.00 14.59 -22.83
N CYS A 47 8.71 13.46 -22.16
CA CYS A 47 7.42 13.18 -21.53
C CYS A 47 6.22 13.30 -22.50
N GLU A 48 6.46 13.04 -23.78
CA GLU A 48 5.49 13.25 -24.86
C GLU A 48 4.44 12.13 -24.95
N ARG A 49 4.68 10.98 -24.31
CA ARG A 49 3.82 9.81 -24.36
C ARG A 49 3.05 9.63 -23.05
N THR A 50 1.84 9.09 -23.18
CA THR A 50 0.97 8.72 -22.06
C THR A 50 1.16 7.26 -21.72
N LYS A 51 1.41 6.95 -20.44
CA LYS A 51 1.43 5.58 -19.94
C LYS A 51 0.04 4.97 -20.02
N SER A 52 -0.02 3.66 -20.26
CA SER A 52 -1.28 2.91 -20.14
C SER A 52 -1.71 2.80 -18.67
N GLN A 53 -3.02 2.80 -18.41
CA GLN A 53 -3.61 2.91 -17.07
C GLN A 53 -4.59 1.78 -16.78
N VAL A 54 -4.54 1.26 -15.55
CA VAL A 54 -5.52 0.33 -15.00
C VAL A 54 -6.17 0.96 -13.78
N ASN A 55 -7.50 1.05 -13.78
CA ASN A 55 -8.28 1.51 -12.64
C ASN A 55 -8.85 0.26 -11.95
N ILE A 56 -8.42 0.00 -10.72
CA ILE A 56 -8.83 -1.19 -9.96
C ILE A 56 -9.78 -0.77 -8.84
N GLU A 57 -10.97 -1.36 -8.85
CA GLU A 57 -11.97 -1.26 -7.79
C GLU A 57 -12.03 -2.59 -7.05
N PHE A 58 -11.93 -2.57 -5.72
CA PHE A 58 -12.08 -3.78 -4.91
C PHE A 58 -13.49 -3.84 -4.34
N SER A 59 -14.16 -4.97 -4.57
CA SER A 59 -15.51 -5.22 -4.08
C SER A 59 -15.49 -5.49 -2.57
N SER A 60 -16.52 -5.01 -1.87
CA SER A 60 -16.77 -5.31 -0.46
C SER A 60 -16.87 -6.81 -0.15
N SER A 61 -17.09 -7.65 -1.16
CA SER A 61 -17.04 -9.12 -1.04
C SER A 61 -15.67 -9.69 -0.63
N LEU A 62 -14.60 -8.90 -0.73
CA LEU A 62 -13.24 -9.28 -0.32
C LEU A 62 -12.99 -9.08 1.17
N SER A 63 -13.72 -8.18 1.82
CA SER A 63 -13.57 -7.89 3.24
C SER A 63 -14.31 -8.90 4.11
N SER A 64 -13.67 -9.38 5.17
CA SER A 64 -14.35 -10.17 6.20
C SER A 64 -15.41 -9.32 6.91
N LYS A 65 -16.58 -9.90 7.20
CA LYS A 65 -17.64 -9.25 7.99
C LYS A 65 -17.22 -8.87 9.42
N HIS A 66 -16.04 -9.33 9.88
CA HIS A 66 -15.56 -9.15 11.25
C HIS A 66 -14.54 -8.02 11.45
N PHE A 67 -14.08 -7.32 10.41
CA PHE A 67 -12.99 -6.33 10.56
C PHE A 67 -13.27 -5.08 9.71
N GLN A 68 -13.39 -3.92 10.36
CA GLN A 68 -13.98 -2.71 9.76
C GLN A 68 -13.01 -1.85 8.92
N SER A 69 -11.75 -2.27 8.74
CA SER A 69 -10.82 -1.72 7.75
C SER A 69 -9.58 -2.61 7.68
N GLU A 70 -9.64 -3.67 6.86
CA GLU A 70 -8.45 -4.47 6.56
C GLU A 70 -7.48 -3.63 5.72
N LEU A 71 -6.45 -3.09 6.38
CA LEU A 71 -5.29 -2.54 5.69
C LEU A 71 -4.54 -3.70 5.05
N VAL A 72 -4.32 -3.61 3.75
CA VAL A 72 -3.73 -4.66 2.93
C VAL A 72 -2.54 -4.11 2.16
N SER A 73 -1.51 -4.94 2.00
CA SER A 73 -0.45 -4.69 1.04
C SER A 73 -0.71 -5.53 -0.21
N LEU A 74 -0.53 -4.98 -1.39
CA LEU A 74 -0.79 -5.68 -2.64
C LEU A 74 0.25 -5.41 -3.71
N PHE A 75 0.44 -6.38 -4.59
CA PHE A 75 1.17 -6.21 -5.84
C PHE A 75 0.21 -6.19 -7.02
N VAL A 76 0.50 -5.30 -7.98
CA VAL A 76 -0.11 -5.32 -9.31
C VAL A 76 0.96 -5.72 -10.31
N TYR A 77 0.75 -6.85 -10.97
CA TYR A 77 1.64 -7.42 -11.97
C TYR A 77 1.09 -7.18 -13.36
N PHE A 78 1.95 -6.64 -14.21
CA PHE A 78 1.77 -6.53 -15.65
C PHE A 78 2.58 -7.66 -16.30
N LEU A 79 1.88 -8.65 -16.86
CA LEU A 79 2.52 -9.86 -17.40
C LEU A 79 2.35 -9.94 -18.91
N GLN A 80 3.41 -10.42 -19.56
CA GLN A 80 3.44 -10.68 -20.99
C GLN A 80 4.01 -12.07 -21.28
N LEU A 81 3.63 -12.63 -22.43
CA LEU A 81 4.26 -13.84 -22.94
C LEU A 81 5.70 -13.54 -23.34
N GLU A 82 6.62 -14.39 -22.90
CA GLU A 82 8.04 -14.21 -23.16
C GLU A 82 8.38 -14.47 -24.63
N TRP A 83 9.13 -13.55 -25.25
CA TRP A 83 9.48 -13.65 -26.66
C TRP A 83 10.52 -14.75 -26.87
N GLY A 84 10.20 -15.71 -27.73
CA GLY A 84 11.09 -16.84 -28.04
C GLY A 84 10.91 -18.08 -27.16
N LEU A 85 10.10 -18.00 -26.08
CA LEU A 85 9.78 -19.13 -25.21
C LEU A 85 8.25 -19.27 -25.06
N PRO A 86 7.57 -19.98 -25.97
CA PRO A 86 6.13 -20.17 -25.87
C PRO A 86 5.78 -20.92 -24.59
N GLY A 87 4.81 -20.39 -23.84
CA GLY A 87 4.35 -20.99 -22.59
C GLY A 87 4.97 -20.40 -21.33
N VAL A 88 5.81 -19.37 -21.42
CA VAL A 88 6.38 -18.67 -20.26
C VAL A 88 5.73 -17.30 -20.09
N LEU A 89 5.30 -17.00 -18.85
CA LEU A 89 4.87 -15.67 -18.42
C LEU A 89 6.04 -14.91 -17.81
N SER A 90 6.36 -13.78 -18.42
CA SER A 90 7.35 -12.83 -17.92
C SER A 90 6.66 -11.66 -17.22
N ILE A 91 7.26 -11.19 -16.13
CA ILE A 91 6.83 -9.98 -15.43
C ILE A 91 7.46 -8.79 -16.16
N GLU A 92 6.63 -7.95 -16.74
CA GLU A 92 7.07 -6.72 -17.41
C GLU A 92 7.24 -5.59 -16.41
N ASN A 93 6.19 -5.34 -15.62
CA ASN A 93 6.21 -4.37 -14.53
C ASN A 93 5.49 -4.92 -13.30
N ARG A 94 5.95 -4.52 -12.11
CA ARG A 94 5.34 -4.88 -10.83
C ARG A 94 5.34 -3.68 -9.91
N PHE A 95 4.19 -3.41 -9.29
CA PHE A 95 4.00 -2.27 -8.39
C PHE A 95 3.53 -2.73 -7.03
N LEU A 96 4.18 -2.26 -5.97
CA LEU A 96 3.85 -2.54 -4.57
C LEU A 96 3.06 -1.38 -3.98
N TYR A 97 1.88 -1.68 -3.45
CA TYR A 97 1.06 -0.75 -2.68
C TYR A 97 1.00 -1.23 -1.23
N LYS A 98 1.22 -0.31 -0.29
CA LYS A 98 1.37 -0.60 1.14
C LYS A 98 0.22 0.01 1.91
N GLN A 99 -0.30 -0.70 2.91
CA GLN A 99 -1.30 -0.19 3.85
C GLN A 99 -2.51 0.47 3.15
N MET A 100 -3.02 -0.19 2.12
CA MET A 100 -4.17 0.28 1.36
C MET A 100 -5.48 -0.19 1.99
N GLN A 101 -6.51 0.64 1.96
CA GLN A 101 -7.87 0.23 2.28
C GLN A 101 -8.57 -0.29 1.02
N LEU A 102 -9.21 -1.46 1.10
CA LEU A 102 -9.91 -2.07 -0.05
C LEU A 102 -11.04 -1.18 -0.62
N ASN A 103 -11.59 -0.23 0.12
CA ASN A 103 -12.67 0.63 -0.38
C ASN A 103 -12.19 1.74 -1.34
N GLU A 104 -10.88 1.87 -1.55
CA GLU A 104 -10.30 2.91 -2.41
C GLU A 104 -10.14 2.44 -3.86
N LEU A 105 -10.35 3.36 -4.80
CA LEU A 105 -10.02 3.16 -6.21
C LEU A 105 -8.51 3.30 -6.40
N LEU A 106 -7.91 2.32 -7.06
CA LEU A 106 -6.48 2.29 -7.32
C LEU A 106 -6.19 2.56 -8.80
N ASP A 107 -5.50 3.66 -9.08
CA ASP A 107 -5.00 3.98 -10.41
C ASP A 107 -3.55 3.50 -10.55
N VAL A 108 -3.30 2.61 -11.51
CA VAL A 108 -1.97 2.01 -11.75
C VAL A 108 -1.54 2.32 -13.18
N TYR A 109 -0.35 2.90 -13.35
CA TYR A 109 0.22 3.20 -14.66
C TYR A 109 1.31 2.20 -15.03
N ASN A 110 1.20 1.58 -16.21
CA ASN A 110 2.25 0.69 -16.72
C ASN A 110 3.47 1.52 -17.15
N ASN A 111 4.66 1.15 -16.69
CA ASN A 111 5.85 1.93 -17.00
C ASN A 111 6.31 1.71 -18.44
N ASN A 112 6.66 2.81 -19.11
CA ASN A 112 7.32 2.84 -20.42
C ASN A 112 6.55 2.23 -21.60
N ASN A 113 5.24 2.00 -21.45
CA ASN A 113 4.42 1.35 -22.45
C ASN A 113 3.17 2.15 -22.82
N ASP A 114 2.93 2.22 -24.13
CA ASP A 114 1.76 2.87 -24.72
C ASP A 114 0.49 2.02 -24.52
N TYR A 115 0.64 0.71 -24.32
CA TYR A 115 -0.44 -0.27 -24.20
C TYR A 115 -0.33 -1.09 -22.92
N LEU A 116 -1.45 -1.68 -22.50
CA LEU A 116 -1.49 -2.59 -21.37
C LEU A 116 -0.93 -3.96 -21.75
N SER A 117 -0.30 -4.62 -20.79
CA SER A 117 0.22 -5.97 -20.94
C SER A 117 -0.92 -6.99 -21.07
N THR A 118 -0.62 -8.17 -21.63
CA THR A 118 -1.64 -9.17 -21.96
C THR A 118 -2.40 -9.69 -20.75
N PHE A 119 -1.75 -9.80 -19.59
CA PHE A 119 -2.39 -10.23 -18.35
C PHE A 119 -2.12 -9.22 -17.23
N ILE A 120 -3.15 -8.93 -16.45
CA ILE A 120 -3.07 -8.13 -15.23
C ILE A 120 -3.43 -9.04 -14.06
N LEU A 121 -2.47 -9.29 -13.18
CA LEU A 121 -2.62 -10.14 -11.99
C LEU A 121 -2.43 -9.28 -10.74
N VAL A 122 -3.27 -9.48 -9.74
CA VAL A 122 -3.18 -8.76 -8.46
C VAL A 122 -2.92 -9.78 -7.36
N GLU A 123 -1.88 -9.57 -6.56
CA GLU A 123 -1.59 -10.39 -5.38
C GLU A 123 -1.87 -9.56 -4.13
N ILE A 124 -2.74 -10.07 -3.27
CA ILE A 124 -3.26 -9.34 -2.11
C ILE A 124 -2.81 -10.06 -0.84
N TYR A 125 -2.09 -9.35 0.04
CA TYR A 125 -1.61 -9.86 1.33
C TYR A 125 -2.51 -9.39 2.47
N PHE A 126 -3.32 -10.31 2.98
CA PHE A 126 -4.13 -10.05 4.16
C PHE A 126 -3.28 -10.14 5.42
N GLN A 127 -3.78 -9.57 6.53
CA GLN A 127 -3.11 -9.53 7.84
C GLN A 127 -2.76 -10.93 8.41
N ASN A 128 -3.25 -12.01 7.83
CA ASN A 128 -2.93 -13.38 8.25
C ASN A 128 -1.68 -13.96 7.55
N ASN A 129 -0.83 -13.13 6.94
CA ASN A 129 0.38 -13.53 6.20
C ASN A 129 0.16 -14.43 4.96
N ILE A 130 -1.09 -14.65 4.56
CA ILE A 130 -1.44 -15.41 3.36
C ILE A 130 -1.71 -14.43 2.23
N SER A 131 -0.92 -14.52 1.15
CA SER A 131 -1.27 -13.87 -0.11
C SER A 131 -2.21 -14.73 -0.93
N ASN A 132 -3.09 -14.07 -1.67
CA ASN A 132 -3.93 -14.71 -2.67
C ASN A 132 -3.77 -13.97 -4.00
N TYR A 133 -3.67 -14.72 -5.08
CA TYR A 133 -3.71 -14.16 -6.43
C TYR A 133 -5.16 -13.91 -6.87
N TYR A 134 -5.37 -12.82 -7.58
CA TYR A 134 -6.63 -12.44 -8.19
C TYR A 134 -6.39 -12.05 -9.64
N ILE A 135 -7.14 -12.65 -10.56
CA ILE A 135 -7.08 -12.25 -11.96
C ILE A 135 -7.81 -10.92 -12.15
N GLY A 136 -7.08 -9.92 -12.65
CA GLY A 136 -7.66 -8.63 -12.97
C GLY A 136 -8.29 -8.65 -14.35
N ALA A 137 -7.46 -8.82 -15.38
CA ALA A 137 -7.92 -8.88 -16.76
C ALA A 137 -7.00 -9.73 -17.63
N ILE A 138 -7.58 -10.30 -18.69
CA ILE A 138 -6.87 -10.95 -19.79
C ILE A 138 -7.24 -10.17 -21.04
N LEU A 139 -6.27 -9.44 -21.59
CA LEU A 139 -6.46 -8.49 -22.67
C LEU A 139 -6.05 -9.11 -24.01
N LYS A 140 -6.90 -8.92 -25.01
CA LYS A 140 -6.59 -9.21 -26.42
C LYS A 140 -6.57 -7.90 -27.19
N GLY A 141 -5.40 -7.29 -27.37
CA GLY A 141 -5.20 -6.12 -28.22
C GLY A 141 -4.56 -4.91 -27.54
N ASN A 142 -4.67 -3.76 -28.21
CA ASN A 142 -3.94 -2.53 -27.92
C ASN A 142 -4.71 -1.58 -26.98
N SER A 143 -5.22 -2.09 -25.86
CA SER A 143 -5.94 -1.26 -24.88
C SER A 143 -4.97 -0.36 -24.11
N ARG A 144 -5.27 0.94 -24.04
CA ARG A 144 -4.49 1.91 -23.22
C ARG A 144 -5.04 2.10 -21.81
N LYS A 145 -6.35 1.92 -21.63
CA LYS A 145 -7.02 2.10 -20.33
C LYS A 145 -8.06 1.00 -20.11
N ILE A 146 -8.14 0.51 -18.88
CA ILE A 146 -9.21 -0.42 -18.46
C ILE A 146 -9.63 -0.19 -17.02
N ASN A 147 -10.91 -0.40 -16.74
CA ASN A 147 -11.45 -0.46 -15.39
C ASN A 147 -11.72 -1.92 -15.03
N ILE A 148 -11.17 -2.37 -13.90
CA ILE A 148 -11.26 -3.74 -13.42
C ILE A 148 -11.88 -3.72 -12.03
N LYS A 149 -12.81 -4.65 -11.80
CA LYS A 149 -13.38 -4.89 -10.49
C LYS A 149 -12.89 -6.23 -9.94
N ILE A 150 -12.18 -6.22 -8.82
CA ILE A 150 -11.68 -7.41 -8.13
C ILE A 150 -12.72 -7.85 -7.11
N GLU A 151 -13.14 -9.11 -7.22
CA GLU A 151 -14.13 -9.73 -6.35
C GLU A 151 -13.64 -11.10 -5.89
N LYS A 152 -14.32 -11.71 -4.91
CA LYS A 152 -13.97 -13.06 -4.42
C LYS A 152 -13.92 -14.11 -5.54
N ILE A 153 -14.74 -13.98 -6.58
CA ILE A 153 -14.79 -14.89 -7.73
C ILE A 153 -13.56 -14.79 -8.65
N ASN A 154 -12.78 -13.70 -8.52
CA ASN A 154 -11.55 -13.50 -9.29
C ASN A 154 -10.35 -14.15 -8.60
N ARG A 155 -10.49 -14.71 -7.39
CA ARG A 155 -9.40 -15.40 -6.68
C ARG A 155 -8.94 -16.61 -7.49
N CYS A 156 -7.64 -16.72 -7.71
CA CYS A 156 -6.98 -17.91 -8.23
C CYS A 156 -6.54 -18.76 -7.02
N PRO A 157 -7.21 -19.88 -6.72
CA PRO A 157 -6.80 -20.77 -5.64
C PRO A 157 -5.54 -21.56 -6.02
N TYR A 158 -4.86 -22.06 -5.00
CA TYR A 158 -3.80 -23.05 -5.19
C TYR A 158 -4.39 -24.39 -5.62
N VAL A 159 -3.71 -25.12 -6.49
CA VAL A 159 -4.22 -26.35 -7.11
C VAL A 159 -4.68 -27.40 -6.09
N ASP A 160 -4.03 -27.49 -4.93
CA ASP A 160 -4.38 -28.47 -3.91
C ASP A 160 -5.71 -28.16 -3.20
N GLU A 161 -6.21 -26.92 -3.27
CA GLU A 161 -7.56 -26.55 -2.82
C GLU A 161 -8.64 -27.12 -3.76
N LEU A 162 -8.30 -27.32 -5.04
CA LEU A 162 -9.23 -27.79 -6.07
C LEU A 162 -9.30 -29.31 -6.16
N ILE A 163 -8.18 -29.98 -5.88
CA ILE A 163 -8.09 -31.43 -5.89
C ILE A 163 -8.61 -31.96 -4.55
N LEU A 164 -9.89 -32.36 -4.54
CA LEU A 164 -10.57 -32.91 -3.36
C LEU A 164 -10.02 -34.28 -2.94
N ASN A 165 -9.47 -35.05 -3.88
CA ASN A 165 -8.92 -36.37 -3.59
C ASN A 165 -7.51 -36.28 -2.98
N GLU A 166 -7.38 -36.69 -1.73
CA GLU A 166 -6.12 -36.63 -0.96
C GLU A 166 -4.97 -37.43 -1.61
N THR A 167 -5.29 -38.53 -2.29
CA THR A 167 -4.25 -39.34 -2.97
C THR A 167 -3.62 -38.57 -4.13
N VAL A 168 -4.44 -37.85 -4.89
CA VAL A 168 -4.01 -37.05 -6.03
C VAL A 168 -3.23 -35.80 -5.56
N ARG A 169 -3.58 -35.24 -4.40
CA ARG A 169 -2.85 -34.13 -3.78
C ARG A 169 -1.39 -34.48 -3.45
N LYS A 170 -1.10 -35.75 -3.15
CA LYS A 170 0.27 -36.22 -2.85
C LYS A 170 1.09 -36.58 -4.10
N PHE A 171 0.50 -36.54 -5.29
CA PHE A 171 1.22 -36.88 -6.51
C PHE A 171 2.27 -35.83 -6.88
N PRO A 172 3.36 -36.22 -7.56
CA PRO A 172 4.29 -35.26 -8.13
C PRO A 172 3.61 -34.39 -9.21
N LEU A 173 4.09 -33.17 -9.42
CA LEU A 173 3.56 -32.18 -10.37
C LEU A 173 3.22 -32.76 -11.76
N ARG A 174 4.13 -33.56 -12.33
CA ARG A 174 3.92 -34.22 -13.64
C ARG A 174 2.66 -35.09 -13.70
N ARG A 175 2.30 -35.74 -12.61
CA ARG A 175 1.08 -36.55 -12.51
C ARG A 175 -0.13 -35.68 -12.18
N LYS A 176 0.03 -34.64 -11.35
CA LYS A 176 -1.03 -33.67 -11.03
C LYS A 176 -1.54 -32.92 -12.27
N LEU A 177 -0.65 -32.52 -13.19
CA LEU A 177 -1.00 -31.86 -14.46
C LEU A 177 -2.09 -32.60 -15.24
N LYS A 178 -2.09 -33.94 -15.18
CA LYS A 178 -3.11 -34.76 -15.84
C LYS A 178 -4.51 -34.55 -15.28
N TYR A 179 -4.68 -34.01 -14.07
CA TYR A 179 -5.97 -33.80 -13.42
C TYR A 179 -6.46 -32.34 -13.49
N TYR A 180 -5.70 -31.44 -14.12
CA TYR A 180 -6.06 -30.01 -14.18
C TYR A 180 -7.31 -29.76 -15.01
N HIS A 181 -7.51 -30.54 -16.07
CA HIS A 181 -8.73 -30.46 -16.89
C HIS A 181 -9.96 -30.81 -16.06
N TYR A 182 -9.86 -31.89 -15.27
CA TYR A 182 -10.94 -32.33 -14.38
C TYR A 182 -11.32 -31.25 -13.36
N ALA A 183 -10.32 -30.57 -12.76
CA ALA A 183 -10.58 -29.47 -11.84
C ALA A 183 -11.37 -28.30 -12.48
N CYS A 184 -11.09 -27.98 -13.76
CA CYS A 184 -11.79 -26.92 -14.50
C CYS A 184 -13.20 -27.31 -14.97
N GLU A 185 -13.45 -28.61 -15.10
CA GLU A 185 -14.73 -29.18 -15.49
C GLU A 185 -15.69 -29.25 -14.30
N VAL A 186 -15.19 -29.68 -13.13
CA VAL A 186 -16.00 -29.82 -11.91
C VAL A 186 -16.43 -28.47 -11.33
N ASN A 187 -15.58 -27.44 -11.41
CA ASN A 187 -15.89 -26.12 -10.86
C ASN A 187 -15.91 -25.05 -11.96
N SER A 188 -17.10 -24.81 -12.51
CA SER A 188 -17.31 -23.91 -13.65
C SER A 188 -17.07 -22.42 -13.33
N LEU A 189 -17.01 -22.04 -12.05
CA LEU A 189 -16.83 -20.66 -11.60
C LEU A 189 -15.37 -20.22 -11.54
N ILE A 190 -14.42 -21.16 -11.64
CA ILE A 190 -12.98 -20.85 -11.55
C ILE A 190 -12.49 -20.22 -12.83
N LYS A 191 -11.86 -19.04 -12.72
CA LYS A 191 -11.23 -18.35 -13.86
C LYS A 191 -9.74 -18.70 -14.01
N CYS A 192 -9.07 -18.97 -12.91
CA CYS A 192 -7.63 -19.20 -12.83
C CYS A 192 -7.28 -20.02 -11.59
N PHE A 193 -6.11 -20.66 -11.60
CA PHE A 193 -5.51 -21.33 -10.44
C PHE A 193 -4.00 -21.41 -10.66
N TYR A 194 -3.23 -21.76 -9.64
CA TYR A 194 -1.77 -21.84 -9.74
C TYR A 194 -1.19 -23.02 -8.96
N ASP A 195 0.02 -23.43 -9.34
CA ASP A 195 0.81 -24.43 -8.64
C ASP A 195 2.17 -23.84 -8.19
N GLU A 196 3.20 -24.66 -8.00
CA GLU A 196 4.52 -24.19 -7.55
C GLU A 196 5.30 -23.41 -8.63
N SER A 197 4.97 -23.59 -9.91
CA SER A 197 5.79 -23.11 -11.04
C SER A 197 5.01 -22.58 -12.23
N SER A 198 3.68 -22.61 -12.16
CA SER A 198 2.80 -22.28 -13.26
C SER A 198 1.52 -21.62 -12.79
N LEU A 199 1.02 -20.73 -13.64
CA LEU A 199 -0.25 -20.06 -13.47
C LEU A 199 -1.16 -20.46 -14.63
N CYS A 200 -2.32 -21.00 -14.28
CA CYS A 200 -3.26 -21.59 -15.20
C CYS A 200 -4.52 -20.74 -15.32
N PHE A 201 -4.99 -20.57 -16.56
CA PHE A 201 -6.22 -19.87 -16.89
C PHE A 201 -7.22 -20.84 -17.50
N ARG A 202 -8.49 -20.68 -17.18
CA ARG A 202 -9.54 -21.45 -17.83
C ARG A 202 -9.93 -20.77 -19.14
N ASP A 203 -9.80 -21.47 -20.24
CA ASP A 203 -10.29 -20.99 -21.54
C ASP A 203 -11.80 -21.25 -21.69
N LYS A 204 -12.40 -20.69 -22.74
CA LYS A 204 -13.83 -20.83 -23.08
C LYS A 204 -14.30 -22.28 -23.16
N TYR A 205 -13.40 -23.20 -23.54
CA TYR A 205 -13.67 -24.64 -23.65
C TYR A 205 -13.49 -25.41 -22.34
N HIS A 206 -13.44 -24.73 -21.19
CA HIS A 206 -13.26 -25.35 -19.87
C HIS A 206 -11.92 -26.07 -19.72
N GLN A 207 -10.97 -25.78 -20.60
CA GLN A 207 -9.63 -26.35 -20.57
C GLN A 207 -8.66 -25.43 -19.84
N PRO A 208 -7.73 -25.99 -19.05
CA PRO A 208 -6.68 -25.22 -18.41
C PRO A 208 -5.59 -24.87 -19.42
N TYR A 209 -5.29 -23.58 -19.52
CA TYR A 209 -4.16 -23.03 -20.24
C TYR A 209 -3.11 -22.57 -19.22
N CYS A 210 -2.11 -23.42 -18.99
CA CYS A 210 -1.07 -23.20 -17.98
C CYS A 210 0.19 -22.61 -18.61
N LEU A 211 0.70 -21.56 -17.97
CA LEU A 211 1.92 -20.89 -18.36
C LEU A 211 2.92 -20.96 -17.21
N VAL A 212 4.18 -21.23 -17.51
CA VAL A 212 5.27 -21.21 -16.53
C VAL A 212 5.38 -19.80 -15.98
N PHE A 213 5.29 -19.67 -14.66
CA PHE A 213 5.33 -18.41 -13.96
C PHE A 213 6.16 -18.58 -12.70
N GLN A 214 7.28 -17.88 -12.62
CA GLN A 214 8.10 -17.89 -11.43
C GLN A 214 7.45 -16.99 -10.38
N HIS A 215 6.77 -17.63 -9.42
CA HIS A 215 6.30 -16.96 -8.21
C HIS A 215 7.53 -16.36 -7.51
N GLN A 216 7.68 -15.03 -7.57
CA GLN A 216 8.84 -14.38 -6.97
C GLN A 216 8.84 -14.62 -5.46
N SER A 217 9.97 -15.10 -4.93
CA SER A 217 10.19 -15.14 -3.48
C SER A 217 10.30 -13.71 -2.99
N THR A 218 9.21 -13.16 -2.49
CA THR A 218 9.19 -11.79 -1.97
C THR A 218 9.80 -11.69 -0.57
N GLN A 219 10.56 -12.67 -0.10
CA GLN A 219 11.08 -12.64 1.26
C GLN A 219 12.37 -11.82 1.33
N CYS A 220 12.36 -10.77 2.15
CA CYS A 220 13.54 -9.95 2.36
C CYS A 220 14.70 -10.75 2.95
N SER A 221 15.92 -10.46 2.50
CA SER A 221 17.14 -11.05 3.05
C SER A 221 17.33 -10.72 4.54
N ILE A 222 16.88 -9.53 4.97
CA ILE A 222 16.86 -9.09 6.36
C ILE A 222 15.43 -8.64 6.69
N ASN A 223 14.86 -9.15 7.78
CA ASN A 223 13.52 -8.74 8.21
C ASN A 223 13.59 -7.46 9.05
N TYR A 224 13.14 -6.35 8.48
CA TYR A 224 13.04 -5.06 9.18
C TYR A 224 11.72 -4.88 9.95
N CYS A 225 10.74 -5.76 9.71
CA CYS A 225 9.41 -5.67 10.31
C CYS A 225 9.44 -6.11 11.78
N LYS A 226 8.69 -5.40 12.63
CA LYS A 226 8.52 -5.70 14.05
C LYS A 226 7.34 -6.63 14.27
N ASN A 227 7.17 -7.10 15.51
CA ASN A 227 6.00 -7.87 15.97
C ASN A 227 5.63 -9.08 15.09
N ASN A 228 6.65 -9.84 14.66
CA ASN A 228 6.50 -10.99 13.75
C ASN A 228 5.84 -10.65 12.40
N GLY A 229 5.95 -9.38 11.96
CA GLY A 229 5.58 -8.97 10.62
C GLY A 229 6.46 -9.64 9.57
N ARG A 230 5.86 -9.97 8.43
CA ARG A 230 6.55 -10.56 7.28
C ARG A 230 7.01 -9.45 6.34
N CYS A 231 8.31 -9.41 6.04
CA CYS A 231 8.88 -8.47 5.09
C CYS A 231 8.70 -8.97 3.65
N ILE A 232 8.27 -8.05 2.79
CA ILE A 232 8.05 -8.23 1.37
C ILE A 232 8.99 -7.30 0.61
N GLU A 233 9.87 -7.85 -0.22
CA GLU A 233 10.77 -7.05 -1.04
C GLU A 233 10.18 -6.67 -2.40
N ASN A 234 10.51 -5.45 -2.84
CA ASN A 234 10.22 -4.96 -4.17
C ASN A 234 11.45 -4.29 -4.77
N ILE A 235 12.01 -4.88 -5.83
CA ILE A 235 13.14 -4.31 -6.55
C ILE A 235 12.58 -3.62 -7.80
N ILE A 236 12.73 -2.30 -7.89
CA ILE A 236 12.31 -1.50 -9.06
C ILE A 236 13.58 -0.92 -9.69
N ASN A 237 13.94 -1.38 -10.89
CA ASN A 237 15.08 -0.86 -11.66
C ASN A 237 16.40 -0.77 -10.85
N GLY A 238 16.63 -1.72 -9.93
CA GLY A 238 17.79 -1.75 -9.04
C GLY A 238 17.67 -0.95 -7.74
N VAL A 239 16.56 -0.24 -7.52
CA VAL A 239 16.21 0.40 -6.25
C VAL A 239 15.46 -0.61 -5.37
N TRP A 240 15.94 -0.79 -4.14
CA TRP A 240 15.35 -1.69 -3.16
C TRP A 240 14.25 -0.97 -2.39
N ASP A 241 13.04 -1.50 -2.44
CA ASP A 241 11.89 -1.10 -1.63
C ASP A 241 11.34 -2.32 -0.87
N PHE A 242 10.65 -2.10 0.25
CA PHE A 242 10.05 -3.18 1.04
C PHE A 242 8.75 -2.77 1.71
N ALA A 243 7.88 -3.74 1.97
CA ALA A 243 6.68 -3.58 2.77
C ALA A 243 6.62 -4.61 3.89
N CYS A 244 6.00 -4.22 5.00
CA CYS A 244 5.72 -5.13 6.10
C CYS A 244 4.25 -5.56 6.07
N VAL A 245 4.02 -6.88 6.05
CA VAL A 245 2.70 -7.47 6.30
C VAL A 245 2.62 -7.82 7.76
N CYS A 246 1.75 -7.11 8.46
CA CYS A 246 1.60 -7.23 9.90
C CYS A 246 0.70 -8.41 10.23
N ASN A 247 1.12 -9.19 11.23
CA ASN A 247 0.37 -10.35 11.68
C ASN A 247 -0.49 -10.00 12.90
N GLY A 248 -1.73 -10.51 12.93
CA GLY A 248 -2.66 -10.32 14.02
C GLY A 248 -2.98 -8.85 14.31
N CYS A 249 -3.03 -8.49 15.59
CA CYS A 249 -3.38 -7.17 16.10
C CYS A 249 -2.30 -6.08 15.90
N SER A 250 -1.35 -6.25 14.98
CA SER A 250 -0.26 -5.30 14.75
C SER A 250 -0.47 -4.44 13.48
N TYR A 251 -0.04 -3.18 13.52
CA TYR A 251 -0.18 -2.24 12.39
C TYR A 251 0.92 -1.17 12.41
N GLY A 252 0.94 -0.27 11.42
CA GLY A 252 2.03 0.67 11.17
C GLY A 252 3.00 0.17 10.09
N SER A 253 3.78 1.09 9.52
CA SER A 253 4.62 0.83 8.33
C SER A 253 5.66 -0.28 8.53
N LEU A 254 6.07 -0.50 9.78
CA LEU A 254 6.98 -1.57 10.22
C LEU A 254 6.29 -2.55 11.17
N CYS A 255 4.95 -2.56 11.24
CA CYS A 255 4.18 -3.34 12.22
C CYS A 255 4.54 -3.02 13.67
N GLN A 256 4.93 -1.77 13.95
CA GLN A 256 5.46 -1.35 15.25
C GLN A 256 4.38 -1.18 16.33
N LEU A 257 3.10 -1.05 15.95
CA LEU A 257 1.98 -0.83 16.87
C LEU A 257 1.23 -2.15 17.11
N ILE A 258 0.70 -2.35 18.31
CA ILE A 258 -0.03 -3.57 18.74
C ILE A 258 -1.33 -3.16 19.43
N THR A 259 -2.46 -3.80 19.10
CA THR A 259 -3.78 -3.54 19.72
C THR A 259 -4.19 -4.57 20.78
N SER A 260 -3.35 -5.57 21.08
CA SER A 260 -3.66 -6.65 22.02
C SER A 260 -3.45 -6.33 23.50
N GLU A 261 -2.91 -5.14 23.84
CA GLU A 261 -2.89 -4.68 25.23
C GLU A 261 -4.11 -3.80 25.47
N TYR A 262 -4.85 -4.09 26.55
CA TYR A 262 -6.05 -3.38 27.03
C TYR A 262 -5.73 -1.95 27.53
N VAL A 263 -4.97 -1.19 26.74
CA VAL A 263 -4.87 0.25 26.84
C VAL A 263 -5.43 0.76 25.52
N LEU A 264 -6.72 1.06 25.51
CA LEU A 264 -7.38 1.75 24.42
C LEU A 264 -6.84 3.19 24.41
N SER A 265 -5.58 3.35 24.01
CA SER A 265 -4.94 4.64 23.91
C SER A 265 -5.50 5.37 22.69
N PHE A 266 -5.63 6.68 22.82
CA PHE A 266 -6.09 7.56 21.75
C PHE A 266 -5.29 7.37 20.45
N ASP A 267 -4.02 7.01 20.59
CA ASP A 267 -3.08 6.69 19.52
C ASP A 267 -3.54 5.50 18.65
N VAL A 268 -4.23 4.52 19.24
CA VAL A 268 -4.71 3.33 18.51
C VAL A 268 -5.91 3.67 17.64
N MET A 269 -6.83 4.48 18.15
CA MET A 269 -8.00 4.93 17.38
C MET A 269 -7.63 5.90 16.26
N LEU A 270 -6.70 6.82 16.51
CA LEU A 270 -6.27 7.78 15.49
C LEU A 270 -5.30 7.20 14.47
N GLY A 271 -4.37 6.34 14.90
CA GLY A 271 -3.30 5.85 14.05
C GLY A 271 -3.77 5.00 12.86
N GLN A 272 -4.94 4.38 12.94
CA GLN A 272 -5.52 3.61 11.82
C GLN A 272 -6.05 4.50 10.70
N ASP A 273 -6.46 5.73 11.02
CA ASP A 273 -7.10 6.65 10.08
C ASP A 273 -6.12 7.70 9.51
N ILE A 274 -4.94 7.89 10.12
CA ILE A 274 -3.93 8.86 9.68
C ILE A 274 -3.19 8.34 8.46
N LYS A 275 -3.22 9.11 7.36
CA LYS A 275 -2.50 8.80 6.11
C LYS A 275 -1.21 9.61 6.02
N THR A 276 -0.05 8.98 6.19
CA THR A 276 1.24 9.70 6.27
C THR A 276 1.66 10.39 4.97
N ASN A 277 1.20 9.91 3.81
CA ASN A 277 1.61 10.42 2.49
C ASN A 277 0.77 11.59 1.95
N ILE A 278 -0.10 12.18 2.77
CA ILE A 278 -1.08 13.16 2.31
C ILE A 278 -1.08 14.41 3.22
N SER A 279 -1.11 15.59 2.60
CA SER A 279 -1.23 16.88 3.32
C SER A 279 -2.44 16.91 4.26
N PHE A 280 -2.31 17.56 5.43
CA PHE A 280 -3.36 17.66 6.46
C PHE A 280 -4.75 18.06 5.93
N MET A 281 -4.81 18.97 4.95
CA MET A 281 -6.08 19.43 4.36
C MET A 281 -6.88 18.33 3.66
N LYS A 282 -6.24 17.24 3.25
CA LYS A 282 -6.84 16.09 2.58
C LYS A 282 -7.04 14.89 3.52
N GLN A 283 -6.72 15.03 4.80
CA GLN A 283 -6.97 13.99 5.81
C GLN A 283 -8.48 13.81 6.07
N SER A 284 -8.84 12.70 6.70
CA SER A 284 -10.22 12.35 7.05
C SER A 284 -10.87 13.41 7.95
N PHE A 285 -12.21 13.47 7.93
CA PHE A 285 -12.98 14.38 8.78
C PHE A 285 -12.71 14.15 10.28
N LEU A 286 -12.56 12.89 10.69
CA LEU A 286 -12.31 12.51 12.09
C LEU A 286 -11.03 13.14 12.65
N ILE A 287 -9.94 13.13 11.88
CA ILE A 287 -8.65 13.72 12.28
C ILE A 287 -8.79 15.23 12.52
N LYS A 288 -9.48 15.93 11.61
CA LYS A 288 -9.70 17.38 11.73
C LYS A 288 -10.60 17.71 12.92
N PHE A 289 -11.65 16.92 13.13
CA PHE A 289 -12.56 17.08 14.26
C PHE A 289 -11.82 16.90 15.60
N VAL A 290 -10.98 15.87 15.70
CA VAL A 290 -10.18 15.60 16.89
C VAL A 290 -9.20 16.73 17.21
N LEU A 291 -8.46 17.24 16.22
CA LEU A 291 -7.57 18.40 16.44
C LEU A 291 -8.35 19.63 16.90
N SER A 292 -9.52 19.89 16.32
CA SER A 292 -10.40 20.98 16.77
C SER A 292 -10.85 20.79 18.23
N PHE A 293 -11.19 19.55 18.61
CA PHE A 293 -11.62 19.24 19.97
C PHE A 293 -10.49 19.41 21.00
N ILE A 294 -9.27 18.97 20.68
CA ILE A 294 -8.08 19.15 21.53
C ILE A 294 -7.79 20.64 21.76
N ILE A 295 -7.84 21.46 20.71
CA ILE A 295 -7.63 22.92 20.80
C ILE A 295 -8.67 23.57 21.73
N ILE A 296 -9.94 23.18 21.61
CA ILE A 296 -11.02 23.71 22.48
C ILE A 296 -10.77 23.31 23.94
N MET A 297 -10.38 22.07 24.20
CA MET A 297 -10.06 21.59 25.55
C MET A 297 -8.88 22.35 26.17
N ILE A 298 -7.84 22.66 25.38
CA ILE A 298 -6.71 23.48 25.82
C ILE A 298 -7.17 24.90 26.19
N LEU A 299 -8.02 25.53 25.36
CA LEU A 299 -8.55 26.86 25.63
C LEU A 299 -9.38 26.91 26.92
N LEU A 300 -10.30 25.95 27.11
CA LEU A 300 -11.08 25.82 28.34
C LEU A 300 -10.18 25.55 29.57
N GLY A 301 -9.13 24.75 29.42
CA GLY A 301 -8.12 24.50 30.45
C GLY A 301 -7.35 25.76 30.87
N THR A 302 -6.94 26.60 29.91
CA THR A 302 -6.31 27.89 30.22
C THR A 302 -7.24 28.84 30.96
N LEU A 303 -8.53 28.87 30.59
CA LEU A 303 -9.54 29.68 31.30
C LEU A 303 -9.70 29.21 32.76
N SER A 304 -9.77 27.90 32.98
CA SER A 304 -9.84 27.29 34.32
C SER A 304 -8.62 27.64 35.18
N ASN A 305 -7.42 27.60 34.60
CA ASN A 305 -6.18 28.00 35.28
C ASN A 305 -6.16 29.49 35.64
N ILE A 306 -6.68 30.36 34.78
CA ILE A 306 -6.78 31.80 35.09
C ILE A 306 -7.77 32.03 36.23
N LEU A 307 -8.92 31.36 36.21
CA LEU A 307 -9.92 31.44 37.27
C LEU A 307 -9.39 30.92 38.60
N SER A 308 -8.65 29.80 38.60
CA SER A 308 -8.03 29.26 39.82
C SER A 308 -6.95 30.20 40.37
N LEU A 309 -6.14 30.83 39.51
CA LEU A 309 -5.17 31.86 39.94
C LEU A 309 -5.87 33.06 40.61
N ILE A 310 -7.01 33.50 40.08
CA ILE A 310 -7.76 34.63 40.63
C ILE A 310 -8.36 34.26 42.00
N THR A 311 -8.95 33.08 42.14
CA THR A 311 -9.62 32.66 43.39
C THR A 311 -8.61 32.41 44.52
N PHE A 312 -7.48 31.77 44.24
CA PHE A 312 -6.46 31.47 45.27
C PHE A 312 -5.50 32.64 45.55
N ARG A 313 -5.61 33.77 44.84
CA ARG A 313 -4.86 35.00 45.15
C ARG A 313 -5.25 35.61 46.51
N GLN A 314 -6.45 35.32 47.02
CA GLN A 314 -6.90 35.76 48.33
C GLN A 314 -6.41 34.76 49.40
N GLY A 315 -5.34 35.11 50.11
CA GLY A 315 -4.55 34.20 50.97
C GLY A 315 -5.30 33.41 52.07
N LYS A 316 -6.56 33.76 52.38
CA LYS A 316 -7.38 33.05 53.39
C LYS A 316 -7.72 31.59 53.01
N ILE A 317 -7.70 31.24 51.73
CA ILE A 317 -8.16 29.93 51.22
C ILE A 317 -7.00 28.91 51.14
N LEU A 318 -5.75 29.38 51.19
CA LEU A 318 -4.53 28.56 51.12
C LEU A 318 -4.09 27.96 52.47
N GLU A 319 -4.75 28.29 53.58
CA GLU A 319 -4.41 27.78 54.92
C GLU A 319 -4.71 26.28 55.10
N HIS A 320 -5.55 25.71 54.23
CA HIS A 320 -5.95 24.30 54.29
C HIS A 320 -5.36 23.53 53.10
N SER A 321 -4.88 22.29 53.34
CA SER A 321 -4.27 21.43 52.30
C SER A 321 -5.17 21.21 51.07
N CYS A 322 -6.48 21.38 51.20
CA CYS A 322 -7.45 21.28 50.11
C CYS A 322 -7.31 22.42 49.07
N GLY A 323 -6.97 23.64 49.51
CA GLY A 323 -6.79 24.79 48.62
C GLY A 323 -5.59 24.63 47.67
N ILE A 324 -4.50 24.06 48.16
CA ILE A 324 -3.31 23.74 47.35
C ILE A 324 -3.65 22.67 46.30
N TYR A 325 -4.45 21.66 46.65
CA TYR A 325 -4.87 20.63 45.70
C TYR A 325 -5.73 21.20 44.56
N LEU A 326 -6.70 22.06 44.87
CA LEU A 326 -7.55 22.73 43.87
C LEU A 326 -6.77 23.71 42.98
N PHE A 327 -5.65 24.24 43.46
CA PHE A 327 -4.74 25.04 42.65
C PHE A 327 -3.85 24.19 41.73
N CYS A 328 -3.35 23.05 42.21
CA CYS A 328 -2.44 22.19 41.46
C CYS A 328 -3.15 21.29 40.42
N LEU A 329 -4.38 20.84 40.69
CA LEU A 329 -5.11 19.92 39.80
C LEU A 329 -5.31 20.47 38.37
N PRO A 330 -5.73 21.73 38.17
CA PRO A 330 -5.87 22.31 36.83
C PRO A 330 -4.54 22.44 36.08
N LEU A 331 -3.45 22.73 36.80
CA LEU A 331 -2.10 22.80 36.22
C LEU A 331 -1.62 21.44 35.73
N ILE A 332 -1.81 20.38 36.52
CA ILE A 332 -1.50 19.01 36.12
C ILE A 332 -2.33 18.58 34.91
N GLY A 333 -3.63 18.91 34.90
CA GLY A 333 -4.51 18.66 33.77
C GLY A 333 -4.06 19.36 32.48
N GLN A 334 -3.63 20.61 32.59
CA GLN A 334 -3.10 21.37 31.44
C GLN A 334 -1.81 20.76 30.89
N ILE A 335 -0.90 20.33 31.76
CA ILE A 335 0.32 19.63 31.35
C ILE A 335 -0.03 18.34 30.60
N GLY A 336 -1.02 17.58 31.10
CA GLY A 336 -1.52 16.37 30.42
C GLY A 336 -2.08 16.64 29.02
N LEU A 337 -2.85 17.72 28.85
CA LEU A 337 -3.38 18.11 27.53
C LEU A 337 -2.28 18.53 26.55
N VAL A 338 -1.24 19.23 27.01
CA VAL A 338 -0.09 19.60 26.17
C VAL A 338 0.71 18.37 25.73
N ILE A 339 0.89 17.40 26.63
CA ILE A 339 1.54 16.12 26.28
C ILE A 339 0.72 15.39 25.22
N LEU A 340 -0.61 15.33 25.36
CA LEU A 340 -1.50 14.71 24.37
C LEU A 340 -1.41 15.38 22.99
N ASP A 341 -1.40 16.71 22.94
CA ASP A 341 -1.25 17.47 21.69
C ASP A 341 0.10 17.21 21.03
N SER A 342 1.19 17.22 21.80
CA SER A 342 2.52 16.89 21.27
C SER A 342 2.60 15.46 20.70
N ARG A 343 1.94 14.49 21.35
CA ARG A 343 1.83 13.10 20.86
C ARG A 343 1.03 13.01 19.56
N TYR A 344 -0.06 13.78 19.46
CA TYR A 344 -0.87 13.86 18.25
C TYR A 344 -0.07 14.42 17.06
N PHE A 345 0.71 15.49 17.26
CA PHE A 345 1.60 16.01 16.22
C PHE A 345 2.71 15.04 15.84
N TYR A 346 3.27 14.30 16.80
CA TYR A 346 4.25 13.25 16.51
C TYR A 346 3.66 12.18 15.58
N LEU A 347 2.45 11.69 15.86
CA LEU A 347 1.75 10.70 15.03
C LEU A 347 1.39 11.19 13.62
N LEU A 348 1.23 12.50 13.41
CA LEU A 348 0.99 13.06 12.07
C LEU A 348 2.26 13.12 11.21
N ILE A 349 3.44 13.19 11.84
CA ILE A 349 4.73 13.30 11.15
C ILE A 349 5.31 11.92 10.82
N THR A 350 5.10 10.95 11.70
CA THR A 350 5.54 9.55 11.52
C THR A 350 4.61 8.76 10.64
#